data_AF-A0A9D5NGS7-F1
#
_entry.id   AF-A0A9D5NGS7-F1
#
_cell.length_a   1.000
_cell.length_b   1.000
_cell.length_c   1.000
_cell.angle_alpha   90.00
_cell.angle_beta   90.00
_cell.angle_gamma   90.00
#
_symmetry.space_group_name_H-M   'P 1'
#
loop_
_entity.id
_entity.type
_entity.pdbx_description
1 polymer ?
#
loop_
_entity_poly.entity_id
_entity_poly.type
_entity_poly.pdbx_seq_one_letter_code
_entity_poly.pdbx_strand_id
1 'polypeptide(L)'
;MNEKGKKGIIIGVAAFEALFLIFALVISIIVFTTITNGEGMTEEAWKAANIDKNGPFIGFLQNNNMAFFAIFIIPTLVFIVVDFIYFAIIASKKESSLSDAELKAIKKQAEEEVRAEMLEQMKAELKQEKEENKEEKPE
;
A
#
# COMPACT_ATOMS: atom_id res chain seq x y z
N MET A 1 7.38 14.37 -23.97
CA MET A 1 6.02 13.83 -23.78
C MET A 1 5.25 14.74 -22.83
N ASN A 2 4.15 15.36 -23.29
CA ASN A 2 3.37 16.34 -22.51
C ASN A 2 2.66 15.69 -21.31
N GLU A 3 2.36 16.46 -20.26
CA GLU A 3 1.73 15.96 -19.03
C GLU A 3 0.44 15.16 -19.27
N LYS A 4 -0.39 15.61 -20.23
CA LYS A 4 -1.62 14.90 -20.62
C LYS A 4 -1.34 13.51 -21.20
N GLY A 5 -0.26 13.37 -21.97
CA GLY A 5 0.17 12.07 -22.51
C GLY A 5 0.70 11.13 -21.43
N LYS A 6 1.44 11.66 -20.45
CA LYS A 6 1.92 10.90 -19.28
C LYS A 6 0.75 10.37 -18.43
N LYS A 7 -0.24 11.22 -18.13
CA LYS A 7 -1.43 10.82 -17.37
C LYS A 7 -2.27 9.76 -18.10
N GLY A 8 -2.42 9.90 -19.43
CA GLY A 8 -3.13 8.92 -20.25
C GLY A 8 -2.49 7.53 -20.24
N ILE A 9 -1.16 7.46 -20.31
CA ILE A 9 -0.44 6.17 -20.24
C ILE A 9 -0.61 5.52 -18.87
N ILE A 10 -0.50 6.27 -17.78
CA ILE A 10 -0.65 5.73 -16.41
C ILE A 10 -2.05 5.14 -16.23
N ILE A 11 -3.10 5.87 -16.64
CA ILE A 11 -4.48 5.38 -16.56
C ILE A 11 -4.68 4.15 -17.45
N GLY A 12 -4.11 4.15 -18.65
CA GLY A 12 -4.19 3.02 -19.58
C GLY A 12 -3.53 1.75 -19.01
N VAL A 13 -2.36 1.88 -18.39
CA VAL A 13 -1.67 0.76 -17.71
C VAL A 13 -2.51 0.23 -16.55
N ALA A 14 -3.02 1.12 -15.69
CA ALA A 14 -3.86 0.71 -14.55
C ALA A 14 -5.16 0.02 -15.00
N ALA A 15 -5.79 0.51 -16.06
CA ALA A 15 -6.98 -0.12 -16.62
C ALA A 15 -6.68 -1.50 -17.23
N PHE A 16 -5.57 -1.63 -17.96
CA PHE A 16 -5.13 -2.91 -18.52
C PHE A 16 -4.82 -3.93 -17.42
N GLU A 17 -4.11 -3.50 -16.38
CA GLU A 17 -3.78 -4.34 -15.23
C GLU A 17 -5.04 -4.84 -14.51
N ALA A 18 -6.00 -3.95 -14.21
CA ALA A 18 -7.26 -4.35 -13.60
C ALA A 18 -8.02 -5.37 -14.46
N LEU A 19 -8.08 -5.16 -15.78
CA LEU A 19 -8.71 -6.11 -16.71
C LEU A 19 -7.97 -7.45 -16.73
N PHE A 20 -6.64 -7.44 -16.73
CA PHE A 20 -5.83 -8.64 -16.67
C PHE A 20 -6.08 -9.42 -15.37
N LEU A 21 -6.10 -8.75 -14.21
CA LEU A 21 -6.35 -9.38 -12.92
C LEU A 21 -7.74 -10.02 -12.84
N ILE A 22 -8.77 -9.32 -13.34
CA ILE A 22 -10.13 -9.88 -13.43
C ILE A 22 -10.14 -11.10 -14.35
N PHE A 23 -9.51 -11.01 -15.52
CA PHE A 23 -9.42 -12.12 -16.46
C PHE A 23 -8.69 -13.32 -15.85
N ALA A 24 -7.53 -13.10 -15.23
CA ALA A 24 -6.75 -14.13 -14.56
C ALA A 24 -7.55 -14.80 -13.43
N LEU A 25 -8.31 -14.03 -12.65
CA LEU A 25 -9.19 -14.55 -11.61
C LEU A 25 -10.29 -15.46 -12.20
N VAL A 26 -10.98 -15.00 -13.25
CA VAL A 26 -12.03 -15.78 -13.91
C VAL A 26 -11.48 -17.09 -14.47
N ILE A 27 -10.34 -17.04 -15.19
CA ILE A 27 -9.70 -18.24 -15.72
C ILE A 27 -9.26 -19.17 -14.59
N SER A 28 -8.71 -18.64 -13.49
CA SER A 28 -8.32 -19.44 -12.33
C SER A 28 -9.52 -20.21 -11.77
N ILE A 29 -10.66 -19.53 -11.56
CA ILE A 29 -11.89 -20.16 -11.06
C ILE A 29 -12.35 -21.25 -12.02
N ILE A 30 -12.38 -20.99 -13.33
CA ILE A 30 -12.80 -21.98 -14.33
C ILE A 30 -11.87 -23.20 -14.30
N VAL A 31 -10.55 -22.98 -14.33
CA VAL A 31 -9.56 -24.06 -14.31
C VAL A 31 -9.76 -24.97 -13.11
N PHE A 32 -9.93 -24.42 -11.89
CA PHE A 32 -10.09 -25.21 -10.68
C PHE A 32 -11.48 -25.87 -10.53
N THR A 33 -12.55 -25.20 -10.96
CA THR A 33 -13.92 -25.72 -10.76
C THR A 33 -14.33 -26.76 -11.80
N THR A 34 -13.68 -26.78 -12.97
CA THR A 34 -14.04 -27.67 -14.08
C THR A 34 -13.10 -28.86 -14.25
N ILE A 35 -12.17 -29.08 -13.32
CA ILE A 35 -11.28 -30.27 -13.36
C ILE A 35 -12.14 -31.53 -13.27
N THR A 36 -11.96 -32.45 -14.21
CA THR A 36 -12.68 -33.72 -14.18
C THR A 36 -12.10 -34.61 -13.09
N ASN A 37 -12.93 -35.34 -12.33
CA ASN A 37 -12.43 -36.33 -11.38
C ASN A 37 -11.83 -37.53 -12.12
N GLY A 38 -10.55 -37.82 -11.87
CA GLY A 38 -9.80 -38.90 -12.53
C GLY A 38 -10.01 -40.30 -11.95
N GLU A 39 -11.01 -40.50 -11.08
CA GLU A 39 -11.21 -41.78 -10.40
C GLU A 39 -11.47 -42.92 -11.40
N GLY A 40 -10.63 -43.96 -11.33
CA GLY A 40 -10.73 -45.12 -12.22
C GLY A 40 -10.20 -44.90 -13.64
N MET A 41 -9.65 -43.73 -13.97
CA MET A 41 -9.06 -43.44 -15.28
C MET A 41 -7.53 -43.52 -15.22
N THR A 42 -6.91 -43.96 -16.31
CA THR A 42 -5.47 -43.75 -16.55
C THR A 42 -5.19 -42.26 -16.73
N GLU A 43 -3.98 -41.81 -16.42
CA GLU A 43 -3.58 -40.39 -16.54
C GLU A 43 -3.84 -39.82 -17.95
N GLU A 44 -3.55 -40.59 -19.00
CA GLU A 44 -3.78 -40.17 -20.40
C GLU A 44 -5.27 -39.95 -20.70
N ALA A 45 -6.13 -40.89 -20.30
CA ALA A 45 -7.57 -40.79 -20.45
C ALA A 45 -8.14 -39.61 -19.65
N TRP A 46 -7.64 -39.36 -18.44
CA TRP A 46 -8.02 -38.21 -17.64
C TRP A 46 -7.64 -36.88 -18.30
N LYS A 47 -6.40 -36.77 -18.80
CA LYS A 47 -5.94 -35.57 -19.53
C LYS A 47 -6.75 -35.33 -20.80
N ALA A 48 -7.06 -36.38 -21.56
CA ALA A 48 -7.92 -36.29 -22.74
C ALA A 48 -9.35 -35.84 -22.37
N ALA A 49 -9.91 -36.36 -21.28
CA ALA A 49 -11.24 -35.98 -20.81
C ALA A 49 -11.33 -34.49 -20.41
N ASN A 50 -10.29 -33.93 -19.79
CA ASN A 50 -10.24 -32.49 -19.50
C ASN A 50 -10.25 -31.63 -20.77
N ILE A 51 -9.50 -32.04 -21.80
CA ILE A 51 -9.46 -31.33 -23.09
C ILE A 51 -10.79 -31.45 -23.84
N ASP A 52 -11.40 -32.63 -23.86
CA ASP A 52 -12.66 -32.89 -24.55
C ASP A 52 -13.83 -32.10 -23.93
N LYS A 53 -13.90 -32.05 -22.58
CA LYS A 53 -14.99 -31.37 -21.87
C LYS A 53 -14.83 -29.87 -21.76
N ASN A 54 -13.60 -29.38 -21.51
CA ASN A 54 -13.35 -27.98 -21.20
C ASN A 54 -12.70 -27.20 -22.37
N GLY A 55 -12.45 -27.89 -23.48
CA GLY A 55 -11.79 -27.35 -24.66
C GLY A 55 -10.26 -27.31 -24.53
N PRO A 56 -9.56 -27.02 -25.63
CA PRO A 56 -8.10 -27.17 -25.72
C PRO A 56 -7.35 -26.20 -24.81
N PHE A 57 -7.84 -24.97 -24.60
CA PHE A 57 -7.16 -23.98 -23.78
C PHE A 57 -7.29 -24.29 -22.28
N ILE A 58 -8.52 -24.43 -21.77
CA ILE A 58 -8.75 -24.71 -20.35
C ILE A 58 -8.25 -26.10 -19.99
N GLY A 59 -8.51 -27.11 -20.82
CA GLY A 59 -8.00 -28.46 -20.61
C GLY A 59 -6.47 -28.53 -20.58
N PHE A 60 -5.77 -27.76 -21.40
CA PHE A 60 -4.31 -27.64 -21.32
C PHE A 60 -3.84 -27.06 -19.99
N LEU A 61 -4.47 -25.99 -19.51
CA LEU A 61 -4.12 -25.36 -18.23
C LEU A 61 -4.37 -26.31 -17.04
N GLN A 62 -5.44 -27.10 -17.10
CA GLN A 62 -5.76 -28.12 -16.09
C GLN A 62 -4.76 -29.28 -16.09
N ASN A 63 -4.31 -29.69 -17.28
CA ASN A 63 -3.34 -30.78 -17.42
C ASN A 63 -1.90 -30.34 -17.12
N ASN A 64 -1.61 -29.04 -17.20
CA ASN A 64 -0.28 -28.49 -17.04
C ASN A 64 -0.27 -27.33 -16.03
N ASN A 65 -0.19 -27.71 -14.75
CA ASN A 65 -0.12 -26.77 -13.63
C ASN A 65 1.04 -25.77 -13.77
N MET A 66 2.18 -26.20 -14.31
CA MET A 66 3.33 -25.31 -14.51
C MET A 66 3.04 -24.21 -15.52
N ALA A 67 2.34 -24.54 -16.62
CA ALA A 67 1.91 -23.53 -17.59
C ALA A 67 0.90 -22.55 -16.98
N PHE A 68 -0.07 -23.05 -16.20
CA PHE A 68 -1.01 -22.20 -15.49
C PHE A 68 -0.30 -21.23 -14.52
N PHE A 69 0.64 -21.74 -13.71
CA PHE A 69 1.45 -20.92 -12.82
C PHE A 69 2.26 -19.85 -13.57
N ALA A 70 2.93 -20.24 -14.66
CA ALA A 70 3.78 -19.32 -15.41
C ALA A 70 2.99 -18.23 -16.16
N ILE A 71 1.80 -18.54 -16.67
CA ILE A 71 1.00 -17.62 -17.49
C ILE A 71 0.14 -16.69 -16.63
N PHE A 72 -0.40 -17.19 -15.51
CA PHE A 72 -1.37 -16.41 -14.71
C PHE A 72 -0.80 -15.99 -13.36
N ILE A 73 -0.22 -16.93 -12.60
CA ILE A 73 0.21 -16.64 -11.23
C ILE A 73 1.44 -15.75 -11.20
N ILE A 74 2.49 -16.06 -11.99
CA ILE A 74 3.72 -15.26 -12.01
C ILE A 74 3.43 -13.82 -12.45
N PRO A 75 2.73 -13.54 -13.56
CA PRO A 75 2.43 -12.16 -13.96
C PRO A 75 1.59 -11.42 -12.92
N THR A 76 0.62 -12.09 -12.30
CA THR A 76 -0.17 -11.51 -11.19
C THR A 76 0.71 -11.11 -10.01
N LEU A 77 1.67 -11.96 -9.62
CA LEU A 77 2.62 -11.64 -8.56
C LEU A 77 3.54 -10.49 -8.94
N VAL A 78 4.01 -10.43 -10.19
CA VAL A 78 4.82 -9.32 -10.69
C VAL A 78 4.04 -8.01 -10.60
N PHE A 79 2.78 -7.99 -11.03
CA PHE A 79 1.89 -6.83 -10.90
C PHE A 79 1.78 -6.37 -9.45
N ILE A 80 1.46 -7.27 -8.53
CA ILE A 80 1.35 -6.95 -7.10
C ILE A 80 2.67 -6.38 -6.54
N VAL A 81 3.82 -6.95 -6.90
CA VAL A 81 5.13 -6.46 -6.42
C VAL A 81 5.44 -5.08 -6.99
N VAL A 82 5.18 -4.84 -8.28
CA VAL A 82 5.38 -3.55 -8.92
C VAL A 82 4.47 -2.49 -8.30
N ASP A 83 3.20 -2.82 -8.07
CA ASP A 83 2.24 -1.97 -7.38
C ASP A 83 2.71 -1.64 -5.97
N PHE A 84 3.14 -2.64 -5.20
CA PHE A 84 3.64 -2.43 -3.85
C PHE A 84 4.85 -1.49 -3.82
N ILE A 85 5.81 -1.67 -4.73
CA ILE A 85 6.97 -0.78 -4.86
C ILE A 85 6.52 0.64 -5.25
N TYR A 86 5.61 0.76 -6.22
CA TYR A 86 5.08 2.05 -6.66
C TYR A 86 4.36 2.79 -5.52
N PHE A 87 3.50 2.08 -4.77
CA PHE A 87 2.84 2.60 -3.57
C PHE A 87 3.84 3.01 -2.50
N ALA A 88 4.86 2.20 -2.22
CA ALA A 88 5.89 2.51 -1.24
C ALA A 88 6.67 3.78 -1.62
N ILE A 89 7.01 3.96 -2.90
CA ILE A 89 7.68 5.16 -3.41
C ILE A 89 6.75 6.39 -3.28
N ILE A 90 5.47 6.28 -3.63
CA ILE A 90 4.52 7.38 -3.49
C ILE A 90 4.31 7.75 -2.03
N ALA A 91 4.15 6.75 -1.16
CA ALA A 91 3.99 6.94 0.28
C ALA A 91 5.23 7.62 0.88
N SER A 92 6.43 7.21 0.45
CA SER A 92 7.70 7.81 0.91
C SER A 92 7.92 9.24 0.38
N LYS A 93 7.34 9.58 -0.78
CA LYS A 93 7.41 10.93 -1.36
C LYS A 93 6.36 11.89 -0.82
N LYS A 94 5.32 11.38 -0.16
CA LYS A 94 4.51 12.21 0.73
C LYS A 94 5.35 12.50 1.97
N GLU A 95 6.15 13.57 1.92
CA GLU A 95 6.41 14.31 3.15
C GLU A 95 5.06 14.51 3.83
N SER A 96 5.02 14.23 5.13
CA SER A 96 3.88 14.49 6.01
C SER A 96 3.26 15.84 5.63
N SER A 97 2.17 15.81 4.86
CA SER A 97 1.41 17.01 4.56
C SER A 97 0.52 17.26 5.76
N LEU A 98 1.12 17.51 6.92
CA LEU A 98 0.56 18.55 7.76
C LEU A 98 0.53 19.76 6.84
N SER A 99 -0.66 20.25 6.53
CA SER A 99 -0.81 21.49 5.78
C SER A 99 0.12 22.53 6.42
N ASP A 100 0.77 23.41 5.66
CA ASP A 100 1.61 24.48 6.22
C ASP A 100 0.88 25.25 7.35
N ALA A 101 -0.47 25.24 7.32
CA ALA A 101 -1.34 25.73 8.39
C ALA A 101 -1.27 24.92 9.70
N GLU A 102 -1.27 23.58 9.64
CA GLU A 102 -1.17 22.69 10.82
C GLU A 102 0.24 22.74 11.42
N LEU A 103 1.27 22.77 10.57
CA LEU A 103 2.67 22.87 11.02
C LEU A 103 2.94 24.24 11.69
N LYS A 104 2.31 25.31 11.19
CA LYS A 104 2.36 26.65 11.78
C LYS A 104 1.55 26.74 13.08
N ALA A 105 0.43 26.03 13.19
CA ALA A 105 -0.37 25.98 14.42
C ALA A 105 0.40 25.27 15.55
N ILE A 106 1.07 24.16 15.24
CA ILE A 106 1.89 23.41 16.22
C ILE A 106 3.10 24.23 16.67
N LYS A 107 3.82 24.89 15.74
CA LYS A 107 4.91 25.80 16.11
C LYS A 107 4.45 26.95 17.00
N LYS A 108 3.28 27.52 16.73
CA LYS A 108 2.73 28.62 17.53
C LYS A 108 2.34 28.16 18.93
N GLN A 109 1.73 26.97 19.06
CA GLN A 109 1.43 26.40 20.38
C GLN A 109 2.70 26.09 21.18
N ALA A 110 3.71 25.52 20.55
CA ALA A 110 5.00 25.25 21.20
C ALA A 110 5.70 26.55 21.65
N GLU A 111 5.67 27.61 20.84
CA GLU A 111 6.22 28.91 21.24
C GLU A 111 5.42 29.57 22.39
N GLU A 112 4.10 29.39 22.44
CA GLU A 112 3.25 29.89 23.52
C GLU A 112 3.47 29.14 24.83
N GLU A 113 3.61 27.81 24.79
CA GLU A 113 3.93 26.98 25.96
C GLU A 113 5.31 27.32 26.54
N VAL A 114 6.34 27.43 25.68
CA VAL A 114 7.70 27.80 26.12
C VAL A 114 7.72 29.21 26.72
N ARG A 115 6.98 30.16 26.15
CA ARG A 115 6.89 31.52 26.73
C ARG A 115 6.15 31.53 28.05
N ALA A 116 5.11 30.71 28.21
CA ALA A 116 4.36 30.62 29.45
C ALA A 116 5.24 30.04 30.57
N GLU A 117 5.95 28.95 30.32
CA GLU A 117 6.88 28.35 31.29
C GLU A 117 8.02 29.30 31.66
N MET A 118 8.59 30.01 30.67
CA MET A 118 9.68 30.97 30.91
C MET A 118 9.20 32.18 31.76
N LEU A 119 7.97 32.67 31.53
CA LEU A 119 7.38 33.72 32.37
C LEU A 119 7.06 33.23 33.78
N GLU A 120 6.71 31.96 33.95
CA GLU A 120 6.44 31.38 35.25
C GLU A 120 7.74 31.23 36.07
N GLN A 121 8.83 30.79 35.42
CA GLN A 121 10.16 30.74 36.02
C GLN A 121 10.67 32.12 36.43
N MET A 122 10.56 33.14 35.55
CA MET A 122 10.94 34.52 35.91
C MET A 122 10.12 35.07 37.07
N LYS A 123 8.84 34.74 37.16
CA LYS A 123 8.00 35.14 38.31
C LYS A 123 8.37 34.42 39.59
N ALA A 124 8.79 33.15 39.51
CA ALA A 124 9.27 32.39 40.66
C ALA A 124 10.60 32.96 41.18
N GLU A 125 11.54 33.26 40.28
CA GLU A 125 12.82 33.91 40.60
C GLU A 125 12.62 35.30 41.22
N LEU A 126 11.74 36.14 40.64
CA LEU A 126 11.43 37.47 41.20
C LEU A 126 10.70 37.40 42.56
N LYS A 127 10.02 36.31 42.86
CA LYS A 127 9.43 36.08 44.20
C LYS A 127 10.49 35.64 45.20
N GLN A 128 11.40 34.76 44.80
CA GLN A 128 12.54 34.36 45.63
C GLN A 128 13.47 35.55 45.93
N GLU A 129 13.82 36.36 44.94
CA GLU A 129 14.62 37.58 45.17
C GLU A 129 13.92 38.58 46.10
N LYS A 130 12.58 38.68 46.03
CA LYS A 130 11.81 39.56 46.93
C LYS A 130 11.66 39.00 48.35
N GLU A 131 11.74 37.70 48.52
CA GLU A 131 11.75 37.04 49.83
C GLU A 131 13.15 37.14 50.47
N GLU A 132 14.23 36.89 49.71
CA GLU A 132 15.61 37.12 50.16
C GLU A 132 15.88 38.59 50.53
N ASN A 133 15.42 39.55 49.72
CA ASN A 133 15.64 40.98 49.98
C ASN A 133 14.72 41.56 51.10
N LYS A 134 13.77 40.76 51.61
CA LYS A 134 13.01 41.08 52.84
C LYS A 134 13.69 40.55 54.09
N GLU A 135 14.51 39.51 53.99
CA GLU A 135 15.27 38.97 55.11
C GLU A 135 16.56 39.79 55.40
N GLU A 136 17.08 40.55 54.43
CA GLU A 136 18.27 41.41 54.58
C GLU A 136 18.03 42.82 55.16
N LYS A 137 16.80 43.19 55.53
CA LYS A 137 16.55 44.41 56.33
C LYS A 137 15.96 44.11 57.72
N PRO A 138 16.81 43.75 58.70
CA PRO A 138 16.57 44.06 60.09
C PRO A 138 17.09 45.47 60.45
N GLU A 139 16.45 46.06 61.45
CA GLU A 139 16.74 47.36 62.11
C GLU A 139 18.18 47.53 62.59
#